data_AF-A0A523VAS3-F1
#
_entry.id   AF-A0A523VAS3-F1
#
_cell.length_a   1.000
_cell.length_b   1.000
_cell.length_c   1.000
_cell.angle_alpha   90.00
_cell.angle_beta   90.00
_cell.angle_gamma   90.00
#
_symmetry.space_group_name_H-M   'P 1'
#
loop_
_entity.id
_entity.type
_entity.pdbx_description
1 polymer ?
#
loop_
_entity_poly.entity_id
_entity_poly.type
_entity_poly.pdbx_seq_one_letter_code
_entity_poly.pdbx_strand_id
1 'polypeptide(L)'
;MSKQAGTIVTVVVALLTLCCSASICSIGGLVATGNAQWYSNLDLPYQGEIEPLWGIPILLLGLLIWVVPILVGVFMRRKGVDA
;
A
#
# COMPACT_ATOMS: atom_id res chain seq x y z
N MET A 1 -18.69 9.99 21.13
CA MET A 1 -18.12 10.34 19.81
C MET A 1 -19.29 10.52 18.84
N SER A 2 -19.42 11.65 18.14
CA SER A 2 -20.49 11.81 17.16
C SER A 2 -20.23 10.89 15.96
N LYS A 3 -21.27 10.26 15.38
CA LYS A 3 -21.14 9.39 14.19
C LYS A 3 -20.44 10.10 13.03
N GLN A 4 -20.58 11.42 12.96
CA GLN A 4 -19.97 12.27 11.96
C GLN A 4 -18.44 12.34 12.11
N ALA A 5 -17.93 12.47 13.34
CA ALA A 5 -16.49 12.47 13.61
C ALA A 5 -15.83 11.12 13.26
N GLY A 6 -16.48 10.00 13.57
CA GLY A 6 -15.97 8.67 13.22
C GLY A 6 -15.90 8.42 11.70
N THR A 7 -16.85 8.98 10.95
CA THR A 7 -16.89 8.87 9.48
C THR A 7 -15.76 9.68 8.83
N ILE A 8 -15.50 10.89 9.32
CA ILE A 8 -14.42 11.74 8.78
C ILE A 8 -13.06 11.07 8.99
N VAL A 9 -12.80 10.53 10.19
CA VAL A 9 -11.53 9.86 10.50
C VAL A 9 -11.33 8.63 9.59
N THR A 10 -12.36 7.82 9.38
CA THR A 10 -12.26 6.64 8.52
C THR A 10 -12.00 6.99 7.06
N VAL A 11 -12.62 8.05 6.52
CA VAL A 11 -12.35 8.51 5.15
C VAL A 11 -10.94 9.06 5.01
N VAL A 12 -10.47 9.87 5.97
CA VAL A 12 -9.10 10.42 5.93
C VAL A 12 -8.06 9.31 6.00
N VAL A 13 -8.25 8.33 6.90
CA VAL A 13 -7.35 7.17 7.01
C VAL A 13 -7.37 6.33 5.73
N ALA A 14 -8.53 6.13 5.12
CA ALA A 14 -8.66 5.41 3.85
C ALA A 14 -7.90 6.11 2.72
N LEU A 15 -7.98 7.44 2.61
CA LEU A 15 -7.24 8.18 1.58
C LEU A 15 -5.73 8.12 1.77
N LEU A 16 -5.25 8.26 3.02
CA LEU A 16 -3.83 8.17 3.34
C LEU A 16 -3.27 6.76 3.10
N THR A 17 -4.04 5.73 3.46
CA THR A 17 -3.61 4.34 3.17
C THR A 17 -3.64 4.04 1.68
N LEU A 18 -4.62 4.56 0.93
CA LEU A 18 -4.70 4.38 -0.52
C LEU A 18 -3.54 5.08 -1.25
N CYS A 19 -3.14 6.28 -0.83
CA CYS A 19 -2.02 6.98 -1.44
C CYS A 19 -0.69 6.26 -1.17
N CYS A 20 -0.44 5.86 0.08
CA CYS A 20 0.81 5.16 0.44
C CYS A 20 0.92 3.79 -0.24
N SER A 21 -0.19 3.05 -0.31
CA SER A 21 -0.20 1.74 -0.98
C SER A 21 -0.01 1.86 -2.49
N ALA A 22 -0.57 2.89 -3.15
CA ALA A 22 -0.32 3.14 -4.57
C ALA A 22 1.17 3.44 -4.85
N SER A 23 1.82 4.21 -3.98
CA SER A 23 3.27 4.46 -4.06
C SER A 23 4.06 3.15 -3.92
N ILE A 24 3.72 2.33 -2.93
CA ILE A 24 4.40 1.05 -2.66
C ILE A 24 4.22 0.07 -3.83
N CYS A 25 3.01 -0.03 -4.41
CA CYS A 25 2.76 -0.85 -5.59
C CYS A 25 3.59 -0.39 -6.79
N SER A 26 3.69 0.93 -7.00
CA SER A 26 4.43 1.51 -8.13
C SER A 26 5.93 1.22 -8.01
N ILE A 27 6.49 1.41 -6.81
CA ILE A 27 7.89 1.10 -6.51
C ILE A 27 8.14 -0.40 -6.62
N GLY A 28 7.26 -1.24 -6.05
CA GLY A 28 7.34 -2.69 -6.18
C GLY A 28 7.32 -3.17 -7.63
N GLY A 29 6.51 -2.56 -8.50
CA GLY A 29 6.48 -2.81 -9.94
C GLY A 29 7.75 -2.39 -10.66
N LEU A 30 8.29 -1.21 -10.34
CA LEU A 30 9.58 -0.75 -10.85
C LEU A 30 10.72 -1.70 -10.47
N VAL A 31 10.74 -2.18 -9.23
CA VAL A 31 11.72 -3.17 -8.78
C VAL A 31 11.52 -4.51 -9.48
N ALA A 32 10.27 -5.00 -9.57
CA ALA A 32 9.97 -6.31 -10.16
C ALA A 32 10.30 -6.38 -11.66
N THR A 33 10.27 -5.24 -12.35
CA THR A 33 10.66 -5.14 -13.77
C THR A 33 12.17 -4.97 -13.98
N GLY A 34 12.97 -4.95 -12.91
CA GLY A 34 14.44 -4.80 -12.96
C GLY A 34 14.90 -3.36 -13.24
N ASN A 35 13.99 -2.38 -13.20
CA ASN A 35 14.29 -0.99 -13.52
C ASN A 35 14.56 -0.14 -12.27
N ALA A 36 14.70 -0.76 -11.10
CA ALA A 36 14.95 -0.04 -9.86
C ALA A 36 16.45 -0.03 -9.52
N GLN A 37 16.98 1.18 -9.43
CA GLN A 37 18.34 1.45 -8.96
C GLN A 37 18.25 2.16 -7.62
N TRP A 38 19.18 1.85 -6.71
CA TRP A 38 19.33 2.58 -5.46
C TRP A 38 20.61 3.43 -5.52
N TYR A 39 20.52 4.63 -4.96
CA TYR A 39 21.64 5.56 -4.85
C TYR A 39 21.92 5.83 -3.38
N SER A 40 23.15 5.57 -2.97
CA SER A 40 23.67 6.02 -1.67
C SER A 40 23.94 7.53 -1.72
N ASN A 41 23.42 8.29 -0.75
CA ASN A 41 23.80 9.69 -0.54
C ASN A 41 24.96 9.85 0.47
N LEU A 42 25.49 8.74 1.01
CA LEU A 42 26.81 8.77 1.63
C LEU A 42 27.83 8.85 0.49
N ASP A 43 28.95 9.56 0.69
CA ASP A 43 30.12 9.80 -0.21
C ASP A 43 30.79 8.54 -0.83
N LEU A 44 30.08 7.43 -0.86
CA LEU A 44 30.41 6.17 -1.49
C LEU A 44 29.78 6.16 -2.89
N PRO A 45 30.55 5.89 -3.97
CA PRO A 45 30.03 5.73 -5.33
C PRO A 45 29.28 4.40 -5.51
N TYR A 46 28.55 3.96 -4.50
CA TYR A 46 27.75 2.74 -4.53
C TYR A 46 26.35 3.08 -5.04
N GLN A 47 26.20 2.83 -6.33
CA GLN A 47 24.92 2.66 -7.02
C GLN A 47 24.77 1.18 -7.35
N GLY A 48 23.64 0.61 -7.01
CA GLY A 48 23.38 -0.81 -7.25
C GLY A 48 22.00 -1.03 -7.83
N GLU A 49 21.86 -2.13 -8.55
CA GLU A 49 20.55 -2.61 -8.99
C GLU A 49 19.88 -3.33 -7.83
N ILE A 50 18.59 -3.09 -7.64
CA ILE A 50 17.79 -3.88 -6.71
C ILE A 50 17.40 -5.16 -7.45
N GLU A 51 17.75 -6.32 -6.91
CA GLU A 51 17.36 -7.58 -7.54
C GLU A 51 15.82 -7.63 -7.71
N PRO A 52 15.32 -7.95 -8.91
CA PRO A 52 13.90 -7.87 -9.22
C PRO A 52 13.04 -8.82 -8.39
N LEU A 53 13.65 -9.86 -7.82
CA LEU A 53 13.01 -10.79 -6.90
C LEU A 53 12.40 -10.07 -5.68
N TRP A 54 13.00 -8.96 -5.23
CA TRP A 54 12.50 -8.16 -4.10
C TRP A 54 11.29 -7.30 -4.46
N GLY A 55 11.03 -7.05 -5.74
CA GLY A 55 9.88 -6.25 -6.18
C GLY A 55 8.55 -6.99 -6.02
N ILE A 56 8.55 -8.30 -6.25
CA ILE A 56 7.36 -9.15 -6.17
C ILE A 56 6.70 -9.11 -4.78
N PRO A 57 7.41 -9.36 -3.66
CA PRO A 57 6.80 -9.28 -2.33
C PRO A 57 6.33 -7.87 -1.97
N ILE A 58 7.04 -6.82 -2.40
CA ILE A 58 6.65 -5.42 -2.17
C ILE A 58 5.32 -5.10 -2.89
N LEU A 59 5.19 -5.57 -4.14
CA LEU A 59 3.99 -5.37 -4.95
C LEU A 59 2.80 -6.13 -4.37
N LEU A 60 3.00 -7.39 -3.96
CA LEU A 60 1.97 -8.20 -3.31
C LEU A 60 1.49 -7.58 -1.99
N LEU A 61 2.40 -7.07 -1.16
CA LEU A 61 2.06 -6.38 0.08
C LEU A 61 1.24 -5.11 -0.18
N GLY A 62 1.61 -4.30 -1.18
CA GLY A 62 0.85 -3.13 -1.57
C GLY A 62 -0.57 -3.46 -2.04
N LEU A 63 -0.71 -4.53 -2.84
CA LEU A 63 -2.02 -5.05 -3.26
C LEU A 63 -2.84 -5.58 -2.08
N LEU A 64 -2.20 -6.25 -1.13
CA LEU A 64 -2.88 -6.78 0.05
C LEU A 64 -3.51 -5.64 0.89
N ILE A 65 -2.80 -4.52 1.01
CA ILE A 65 -3.29 -3.31 1.70
C ILE A 65 -4.50 -2.70 1.00
N TRP A 66 -4.66 -2.86 -0.32
CA TRP A 66 -5.87 -2.47 -1.04
C TRP A 66 -7.03 -3.43 -0.79
N VAL A 67 -6.76 -4.73 -0.82
CA VAL A 67 -7.77 -5.78 -0.79
C VAL A 67 -8.41 -5.92 0.61
N VAL A 68 -7.61 -5.82 1.68
CA VAL A 68 -8.08 -5.96 3.07
C VAL A 68 -9.19 -4.97 3.46
N PRO A 69 -9.05 -3.63 3.31
CA PRO A 69 -10.10 -2.69 3.72
C PRO A 69 -11.38 -2.84 2.90
N ILE A 70 -11.28 -3.21 1.62
CA ILE A 70 -12.44 -3.51 0.77
C ILE A 70 -13.17 -4.75 1.30
N LEU A 71 -12.44 -5.84 1.57
CA LEU A 71 -13.00 -7.06 2.16
C LEU A 71 -13.67 -6.78 3.51
N VAL A 72 -13.00 -6.04 4.41
CA VAL A 72 -13.55 -5.66 5.71
C VAL A 72 -14.84 -4.85 5.54
N GLY A 73 -14.85 -3.88 4.62
CA GLY A 73 -16.06 -3.10 4.32
C GLY A 73 -17.22 -3.96 3.81
N VAL A 74 -16.95 -4.91 2.90
CA VAL A 74 -17.96 -5.84 2.38
C VAL A 74 -18.49 -6.76 3.48
N PHE A 75 -17.61 -7.36 4.29
CA PHE A 75 -18.01 -8.25 5.38
C PHE A 75 -18.76 -7.54 6.50
N MET A 76 -18.37 -6.31 6.85
CA MET A 76 -19.09 -5.49 7.82
C MET A 76 -20.50 -5.13 7.34
N ARG A 77 -20.67 -4.81 6.05
CA ARG A 77 -22.00 -4.53 5.48
C ARG A 77 -22.90 -5.77 5.44
N ARG A 78 -22.34 -6.97 5.19
CA ARG A 78 -23.13 -8.21 5.20
C ARG A 78 -23.70 -8.53 6.59
N LYS A 79 -22.91 -8.38 7.66
CA LYS A 79 -23.41 -8.59 9.04
C LYS A 79 -24.48 -7.59 9.48
N GLY A 80 -24.60 -6.43 8.84
CA GLY A 80 -25.63 -5.43 9.15
C GLY A 80 -26.95 -5.61 8.38
N VAL A 81 -27.02 -6.54 7.42
CA VAL A 81 -28.24 -6.86 6.68
C VAL A 81 -29.01 -8.03 7.32
N ASP A 82 -28.33 -8.82 8.16
CA ASP A 82 -28.90 -9.99 8.85
C ASP A 82 -29.30 -9.70 10.32
N ALA A 83 -29.41 -8.43 10.74
CA ALA A 83 -29.76 -8.01 12.11
C ALA A 83 -30.96 -7.06 12.14
#